data_AF-A0AAV0VB50-F1
#
_entry.id   AF-A0AAV0VB50-F1
#
_cell.length_a   1.000
_cell.length_b   1.000
_cell.length_c   1.000
_cell.angle_alpha   90.00
_cell.angle_beta   90.00
_cell.angle_gamma   90.00
#
_symmetry.space_group_name_H-M   'P 1'
#
loop_
_entity.id
_entity.type
_entity.pdbx_description
1 polymer ?
#
loop_
_entity_poly.entity_id
_entity_poly.type
_entity_poly.pdbx_seq_one_letter_code
_entity_poly.pdbx_strand_id
1 'polypeptide(L)'
;MEEKWQQVLRRSRRKLLYRHLHSQSAASTAVTVASNVAEELVEPGPEVSTAKQLQIIQRVRVIADALQNSLLLKDALRVIVGHFRLIPAKTPVDEETKGGDVKDETNDVLTLVGYGLGSFCASSNAVHQLGFLVALKRALDEMYCLTADANGSETSDRIQHGVELFDPAMNKSDAVIAEQFKLKIIQVNEHARRRVVCNTVFFMPHCGKALYQNVLACNWGPAIKKLVIIGNSFSAYGDRVLAAEERQQLLLVSVLPYLEEVHLSCGVPKIHEDFTRYEAAFNDLSVHRFPPDLLDGALETDKDLIARMAAVASSTG
;
A
#
# COMPACT_ATOMS: atom_id res chain seq x y z
N MET A 1 2.50 -12.79 29.37
CA MET A 1 3.90 -12.51 29.04
C MET A 1 3.87 -11.22 28.25
N GLU A 2 4.29 -10.10 28.86
CA GLU A 2 4.11 -8.76 28.29
C GLU A 2 5.14 -8.56 27.16
N GLU A 3 4.70 -8.70 25.91
CA GLU A 3 5.56 -8.51 24.74
C GLU A 3 5.80 -6.99 24.52
N LYS A 4 7.08 -6.62 24.50
CA LYS A 4 7.54 -5.24 24.35
C LYS A 4 7.34 -4.78 22.91
N TRP A 5 6.43 -3.81 22.71
CA TRP A 5 6.33 -3.01 21.50
C TRP A 5 7.64 -2.25 21.26
N GLN A 6 8.26 -2.42 20.09
CA GLN A 6 9.45 -1.66 19.71
C GLN A 6 9.07 -0.40 18.93
N GLN A 7 9.47 0.76 19.45
CA GLN A 7 9.36 2.08 18.82
C GLN A 7 10.28 2.15 17.60
N VAL A 8 9.82 2.69 16.46
CA VAL A 8 10.69 2.88 15.28
C VAL A 8 10.46 4.22 14.57
N LEU A 9 11.58 4.81 14.12
CA LEU A 9 11.73 6.18 13.62
C LEU A 9 11.16 6.40 12.22
N ARG A 10 10.69 7.62 11.94
CA ARG A 10 10.37 8.12 10.60
C ARG A 10 11.32 9.27 10.25
N ARG A 11 11.84 9.29 9.03
CA ARG A 11 12.64 10.41 8.51
C ARG A 11 11.71 11.55 8.07
N SER A 12 11.75 12.69 8.77
CA SER A 12 11.10 13.94 8.37
C SER A 12 12.13 15.04 8.06
N ARG A 13 11.88 15.85 7.04
CA ARG A 13 12.70 17.04 6.72
C ARG A 13 12.24 18.22 7.60
N ARG A 14 13.15 18.80 8.40
CA ARG A 14 12.91 20.10 9.05
C ARG A 14 12.51 21.14 8.00
N LYS A 15 11.41 21.88 8.22
CA LYS A 15 11.12 23.11 7.49
C LYS A 15 12.27 24.09 7.76
N LEU A 16 13.02 24.45 6.72
CA LEU A 16 13.99 25.55 6.77
C LEU A 16 13.23 26.85 7.00
N LEU A 17 13.25 27.34 8.24
CA LEU A 17 12.87 28.70 8.59
C LEU A 17 13.95 29.64 8.04
N TYR A 18 13.68 30.31 6.92
CA TYR A 18 14.51 31.40 6.41
C TYR A 18 14.44 32.58 7.39
N ARG A 19 15.45 32.73 8.24
CA ARG A 19 15.72 33.99 8.95
C ARG A 19 16.60 34.85 8.05
N HIS A 20 16.04 35.94 7.52
CA HIS A 20 16.79 37.00 6.86
C HIS A 20 17.68 37.70 7.89
N LEU A 21 19.00 37.62 7.70
CA LEU A 21 19.96 38.52 8.31
C LEU A 21 20.90 39.02 7.21
N HIS A 22 20.85 40.34 6.97
CA HIS A 22 21.79 41.06 6.13
C HIS A 22 23.19 41.08 6.78
N SER A 23 24.24 40.69 6.03
CA SER A 23 25.40 41.57 5.73
C SER A 23 26.54 40.81 5.03
N GLN A 24 26.91 41.33 3.85
CA GLN A 24 28.24 41.46 3.22
C GLN A 24 29.34 40.38 3.32
N SER A 25 29.96 40.16 2.14
CA SER A 25 31.38 39.84 1.86
C SER A 25 31.81 38.37 1.67
N ALA A 26 32.03 38.04 0.39
CA ALA A 26 33.11 37.24 -0.23
C ALA A 26 33.81 36.10 0.56
N ALA A 27 33.62 34.86 0.10
CA ALA A 27 34.67 33.92 -0.34
C ALA A 27 34.04 32.54 -0.63
N SER A 28 34.16 32.07 -1.87
CA SER A 28 33.69 30.75 -2.32
C SER A 28 34.53 29.65 -1.67
N THR A 29 33.98 29.00 -0.64
CA THR A 29 34.51 27.76 -0.09
C THR A 29 33.48 26.67 -0.36
N ALA A 30 33.89 25.61 -1.06
CA ALA A 30 33.06 24.47 -1.39
C ALA A 30 32.44 23.87 -0.10
N VAL A 31 31.12 23.98 0.04
CA VAL A 31 30.38 23.36 1.13
C VAL A 31 30.04 21.94 0.71
N THR A 32 30.77 20.98 1.27
CA THR A 32 30.39 19.56 1.25
C THR A 32 29.06 19.44 2.00
N VAL A 33 27.97 19.19 1.28
CA VAL A 33 26.66 18.93 1.90
C VAL A 33 26.67 17.50 2.42
N ALA A 34 27.24 17.30 3.62
CA ALA A 34 26.97 16.11 4.41
C ALA A 34 25.49 16.17 4.84
N SER A 35 24.67 15.27 4.31
CA SER A 35 23.28 15.13 4.71
C SER A 35 23.20 14.55 6.12
N ASN A 36 23.29 15.40 7.15
CA ASN A 36 22.95 15.05 8.51
C ASN A 36 21.43 14.86 8.62
N VAL A 37 20.94 13.66 8.27
CA VAL A 37 19.55 13.25 8.49
C VAL A 37 19.46 12.58 9.84
N ALA A 38 19.10 13.34 10.88
CA ALA A 38 18.74 12.77 12.17
C ALA A 38 17.38 12.04 12.05
N GLU A 39 17.36 10.78 12.45
CA GLU A 39 16.14 9.97 12.54
C GLU A 39 15.37 10.37 13.81
N GLU A 40 14.07 10.65 13.69
CA GLU A 40 13.21 11.06 14.81
C GLU A 40 12.28 9.90 15.20
N LEU A 41 12.30 9.53 16.49
CA LEU A 41 11.52 8.42 17.05
C LEU A 41 10.04 8.76 16.89
N VAL A 42 9.30 7.95 16.12
CA VAL A 42 7.83 8.03 16.15
C VAL A 42 7.40 7.17 17.31
N GLU A 43 7.06 7.84 18.40
CA GLU A 43 6.41 7.20 19.53
C GLU A 43 5.00 6.75 19.11
N PRO A 44 4.59 5.51 19.47
CA PRO A 44 3.21 5.08 19.33
C PRO A 44 2.27 6.13 19.92
N GLY A 45 1.15 6.38 19.25
CA GLY A 45 0.12 7.26 19.80
C GLY A 45 -0.38 6.76 21.17
N PRO A 46 -0.99 7.62 22.00
CA PRO A 46 -1.57 7.17 23.26
C PRO A 46 -2.69 6.16 23.02
N GLU A 47 -2.77 5.14 23.89
CA GLU A 47 -3.88 4.19 23.89
C GLU A 47 -5.20 4.89 24.25
N VAL A 48 -6.32 4.35 23.77
CA VAL A 48 -7.65 4.92 23.99
C VAL A 48 -8.54 3.94 24.74
N SER A 49 -9.56 4.48 25.43
CA SER A 49 -10.51 3.66 26.18
C SER A 49 -11.28 2.69 25.29
N THR A 50 -11.79 1.59 25.84
CA THR A 50 -12.62 0.62 25.13
C THR A 50 -13.84 1.27 24.47
N ALA A 51 -14.47 2.25 25.12
CA ALA A 51 -15.58 3.00 24.54
C ALA A 51 -15.16 3.75 23.26
N LYS A 52 -13.95 4.32 23.26
CA LYS A 52 -13.41 5.00 22.07
C LYS A 52 -13.02 4.02 20.96
N GLN A 53 -12.47 2.85 21.31
CA GLN A 53 -12.20 1.77 20.35
C GLN A 53 -13.50 1.36 19.63
N LEU A 54 -14.59 1.13 20.37
CA LEU A 54 -15.91 0.78 19.80
C LEU A 54 -16.45 1.85 18.86
N GLN A 55 -16.28 3.14 19.20
CA GLN A 55 -16.65 4.24 18.29
C GLN A 55 -15.84 4.22 16.99
N ILE A 56 -14.53 3.95 17.07
CA ILE A 56 -13.67 3.87 15.88
C ILE A 56 -14.09 2.68 15.02
N ILE A 57 -14.32 1.50 15.62
CA ILE A 57 -14.80 0.30 14.92
C ILE A 57 -16.12 0.59 14.19
N GLN A 58 -17.07 1.26 14.84
CA GLN A 58 -18.33 1.60 14.19
C GLN A 58 -18.14 2.57 13.01
N ARG A 59 -17.25 3.56 13.15
CA ARG A 59 -16.90 4.46 12.04
C ARG A 59 -16.28 3.71 10.86
N VAL A 60 -15.36 2.78 11.13
CA VAL A 60 -14.74 1.94 10.08
C VAL A 60 -15.80 1.15 9.32
N ARG A 61 -16.80 0.57 10.02
CA ARG A 61 -17.91 -0.16 9.38
C ARG A 61 -18.73 0.75 8.46
N VAL A 62 -19.14 1.92 8.96
CA VAL A 62 -19.91 2.90 8.17
C VAL A 62 -19.15 3.33 6.92
N ILE A 63 -17.85 3.59 7.03
CA ILE A 63 -17.01 3.96 5.89
C ILE A 63 -16.88 2.80 4.91
N ALA A 64 -16.66 1.57 5.39
CA ALA A 64 -16.57 0.40 4.54
C ALA A 64 -17.87 0.16 3.75
N ASP A 65 -19.03 0.33 4.40
CA ASP A 65 -20.34 0.21 3.77
C ASP A 65 -20.57 1.32 2.72
N ALA A 66 -20.19 2.57 3.03
CA ALA A 66 -20.25 3.67 2.07
C ALA A 66 -19.37 3.44 0.83
N LEU A 67 -18.22 2.78 1.00
CA LEU A 67 -17.29 2.50 -0.09
C LEU A 67 -17.64 1.24 -0.90
N GLN A 68 -18.53 0.36 -0.41
CA GLN A 68 -18.85 -0.93 -1.04
C GLN A 68 -19.24 -0.81 -2.53
N ASN A 69 -19.93 0.27 -2.91
CA ASN A 69 -20.38 0.50 -4.29
C ASN A 69 -19.66 1.66 -4.99
N SER A 70 -18.62 2.21 -4.36
CA SER A 70 -17.87 3.35 -4.85
C SER A 70 -17.04 3.03 -6.10
N LEU A 71 -16.74 4.06 -6.90
CA LEU A 71 -15.75 3.93 -7.99
C LEU A 71 -14.35 3.63 -7.45
N LEU A 72 -13.98 4.19 -6.30
CA LEU A 72 -12.72 3.89 -5.61
C LEU A 72 -12.51 2.38 -5.45
N LEU A 73 -13.49 1.68 -4.87
CA LEU A 73 -13.40 0.23 -4.67
C LEU A 73 -13.50 -0.54 -6.00
N LYS A 74 -14.43 -0.16 -6.88
CA LYS A 74 -14.64 -0.85 -8.16
C LYS A 74 -13.43 -0.79 -9.07
N ASP A 75 -12.77 0.37 -9.17
CA ASP A 75 -11.56 0.53 -9.98
C ASP A 75 -10.38 -0.21 -9.38
N ALA A 76 -10.21 -0.17 -8.06
CA ALA A 76 -9.18 -0.96 -7.38
C ALA A 76 -9.36 -2.46 -7.64
N LEU A 77 -10.57 -2.99 -7.44
CA LEU A 77 -10.90 -4.39 -7.69
C LEU A 77 -10.67 -4.77 -9.15
N ARG A 78 -11.13 -3.96 -10.10
CA ARG A 78 -10.96 -4.21 -11.54
C ARG A 78 -9.48 -4.39 -11.90
N VAL A 79 -8.59 -3.54 -11.38
CA VAL A 79 -7.16 -3.62 -11.66
C VAL A 79 -6.54 -4.86 -10.98
N ILE A 80 -6.85 -5.12 -9.71
CA ILE A 80 -6.36 -6.29 -8.96
C ILE A 80 -6.78 -7.60 -9.65
N VAL A 81 -8.07 -7.71 -9.98
CA VAL A 81 -8.66 -8.90 -10.59
C VAL A 81 -8.05 -9.15 -11.96
N GLY A 82 -7.95 -8.11 -12.79
CA GLY A 82 -7.33 -8.22 -14.11
C GLY A 82 -5.84 -8.55 -14.05
N HIS A 83 -5.10 -7.97 -13.10
CA HIS A 83 -3.66 -8.18 -12.97
C HIS A 83 -3.32 -9.61 -12.54
N PHE A 84 -4.00 -10.12 -11.51
CA PHE A 84 -3.75 -11.48 -11.02
C PHE A 84 -4.55 -12.57 -11.76
N ARG A 85 -5.30 -12.20 -12.81
CA ARG A 85 -6.18 -13.11 -13.58
C ARG A 85 -7.13 -13.92 -12.68
N LEU A 86 -7.66 -13.21 -11.70
CA LEU A 86 -8.58 -13.72 -10.69
C LEU A 86 -9.89 -14.19 -11.34
N ILE A 87 -10.20 -15.49 -11.23
CA ILE A 87 -11.45 -16.06 -11.76
C ILE A 87 -12.53 -16.00 -10.67
N PRO A 88 -13.66 -15.29 -10.89
CA PRO A 88 -14.77 -15.29 -9.93
C PRO A 88 -15.43 -16.68 -9.86
N ALA A 89 -15.91 -17.08 -8.67
CA ALA A 89 -16.57 -18.37 -8.47
C ALA A 89 -17.86 -18.62 -9.30
N LYS A 90 -18.31 -17.67 -10.14
CA LYS A 90 -19.61 -17.70 -10.86
C LYS A 90 -19.53 -17.81 -12.37
N THR A 91 -18.37 -17.98 -13.00
CA THR A 91 -18.33 -18.20 -14.45
C THR A 91 -18.75 -19.64 -14.78
N PRO A 92 -19.85 -19.85 -15.55
CA PRO A 92 -20.12 -21.16 -16.13
C PRO A 92 -18.97 -21.44 -17.09
N VAL A 93 -18.25 -22.54 -16.85
CA VAL A 93 -17.27 -23.02 -17.81
C VAL A 93 -18.07 -23.61 -18.96
N ASP A 94 -18.13 -22.90 -20.09
CA ASP A 94 -18.51 -23.52 -21.34
C ASP A 94 -17.43 -24.56 -21.67
N GLU A 95 -17.81 -25.85 -21.62
CA GLU A 95 -16.96 -26.95 -22.04
C GLU A 95 -16.68 -26.83 -23.54
N GLU A 96 -15.56 -26.21 -23.91
CA GLU A 96 -14.80 -26.57 -25.09
C GLU A 96 -13.48 -25.80 -25.12
N THR A 97 -12.39 -26.43 -24.68
CA THR A 97 -11.12 -26.52 -25.43
C THR A 97 -10.21 -27.52 -24.71
N LYS A 98 -9.91 -28.63 -25.38
CA LYS A 98 -8.80 -29.54 -25.04
C LYS A 98 -7.48 -28.94 -25.54
N GLY A 99 -6.45 -28.94 -24.70
CA GLY A 99 -5.07 -28.68 -25.10
C GLY A 99 -4.24 -28.26 -23.89
N GLY A 100 -3.28 -29.09 -23.49
CA GLY A 100 -2.57 -28.95 -22.22
C GLY A 100 -1.60 -27.78 -22.17
N ASP A 101 -1.43 -27.23 -20.97
CA ASP A 101 -0.13 -27.00 -20.37
C ASP A 101 -0.29 -26.88 -18.84
N VAL A 102 0.81 -27.12 -18.13
CA VAL A 102 0.99 -27.19 -16.66
C VAL A 102 -0.07 -26.42 -15.87
N LYS A 103 -0.88 -27.15 -15.06
CA LYS A 103 -1.68 -26.55 -13.99
C LYS A 103 -0.73 -25.92 -12.99
N ASP A 104 -0.45 -24.62 -13.14
CA ASP A 104 0.09 -23.84 -12.05
C ASP A 104 -1.00 -23.83 -10.98
N GLU A 105 -0.80 -24.59 -9.90
CA GLU A 105 -1.63 -24.58 -8.71
C GLU A 105 -1.46 -23.20 -8.03
N THR A 106 -1.96 -22.14 -8.67
CA THR A 106 -2.02 -20.83 -8.03
C THR A 106 -3.14 -20.90 -7.02
N ASN A 107 -2.78 -21.27 -5.78
CA ASN A 107 -3.63 -21.02 -4.62
C ASN A 107 -4.13 -19.57 -4.70
N ASP A 108 -5.45 -19.39 -4.91
CA ASP A 108 -6.16 -18.10 -5.06
C ASP A 108 -6.09 -17.19 -3.81
N VAL A 109 -5.22 -17.52 -2.86
CA VAL A 109 -5.03 -16.79 -1.62
C VAL A 109 -4.21 -15.52 -1.88
N LEU A 110 -4.93 -14.43 -2.13
CA LEU A 110 -4.35 -13.09 -2.10
C LEU A 110 -3.94 -12.70 -0.67
N THR A 111 -2.79 -12.04 -0.55
CA THR A 111 -2.36 -11.35 0.69
C THR A 111 -2.47 -9.83 0.51
N LEU A 112 -3.07 -9.12 1.46
CA LEU A 112 -3.08 -7.66 1.50
C LEU A 112 -2.14 -7.18 2.60
N VAL A 113 -1.25 -6.24 2.28
CA VAL A 113 -0.29 -5.69 3.22
C VAL A 113 -0.46 -4.17 3.28
N GLY A 114 -0.86 -3.65 4.43
CA GLY A 114 -1.04 -2.23 4.69
C GLY A 114 0.19 -1.60 5.36
N TYR A 115 0.86 -0.67 4.70
CA TYR A 115 1.97 0.09 5.30
C TYR A 115 1.66 1.58 5.35
N GLY A 116 1.99 2.23 6.47
CA GLY A 116 2.00 3.70 6.53
C GLY A 116 0.63 4.35 6.73
N LEU A 117 -0.37 3.60 7.20
CA LEU A 117 -1.73 4.12 7.43
C LEU A 117 -1.80 5.11 8.61
N GLY A 118 -0.84 5.04 9.55
CA GLY A 118 -0.89 5.71 10.84
C GLY A 118 -1.75 5.00 11.89
N SER A 119 -1.87 5.62 13.06
CA SER A 119 -2.75 5.14 14.15
C SER A 119 -4.21 5.47 13.87
N PHE A 120 -5.10 4.49 14.00
CA PHE A 120 -6.57 4.64 13.93
C PHE A 120 -7.10 5.44 15.13
N CYS A 121 -6.37 5.46 16.23
CA CYS A 121 -6.69 6.22 17.42
C CYS A 121 -6.41 7.73 17.27
N ALA A 122 -5.43 8.11 16.44
CA ALA A 122 -4.95 9.48 16.31
C ALA A 122 -5.28 10.16 14.97
N SER A 123 -5.60 9.40 13.92
CA SER A 123 -5.78 9.92 12.57
C SER A 123 -7.13 9.55 11.97
N SER A 124 -7.93 10.55 11.60
CA SER A 124 -9.17 10.30 10.85
C SER A 124 -8.89 9.72 9.47
N ASN A 125 -7.76 10.07 8.83
CA ASN A 125 -7.37 9.49 7.55
C ASN A 125 -7.11 7.98 7.70
N ALA A 126 -6.40 7.58 8.74
CA ALA A 126 -6.12 6.17 9.04
C ALA A 126 -7.43 5.36 9.18
N VAL A 127 -8.44 5.94 9.84
CA VAL A 127 -9.77 5.31 9.99
C VAL A 127 -10.48 5.14 8.65
N HIS A 128 -10.40 6.13 7.74
CA HIS A 128 -11.00 6.01 6.41
C HIS A 128 -10.27 4.98 5.55
N GLN A 129 -8.94 5.01 5.57
CA GLN A 129 -8.09 4.07 4.86
C GLN A 129 -8.30 2.63 5.36
N LEU A 130 -8.48 2.44 6.67
CA LEU A 130 -8.89 1.16 7.24
C LEU A 130 -10.28 0.74 6.74
N GLY A 131 -11.25 1.66 6.67
CA GLY A 131 -12.57 1.41 6.09
C GLY A 131 -12.51 0.92 4.64
N PHE A 132 -11.67 1.56 3.80
CA PHE A 132 -11.42 1.08 2.44
C PHE A 132 -10.82 -0.33 2.43
N LEU A 133 -9.82 -0.60 3.26
CA LEU A 133 -9.18 -1.91 3.31
C LEU A 133 -10.14 -3.03 3.76
N VAL A 134 -11.03 -2.73 4.71
CA VAL A 134 -12.12 -3.63 5.14
C VAL A 134 -13.10 -3.87 3.99
N ALA A 135 -13.50 -2.84 3.26
CA ALA A 135 -14.38 -2.99 2.09
C ALA A 135 -13.73 -3.82 0.97
N LEU A 136 -12.44 -3.58 0.71
CA LEU A 136 -11.65 -4.33 -0.27
C LEU A 136 -11.53 -5.81 0.10
N LYS A 137 -11.18 -6.11 1.36
CA LYS A 137 -11.11 -7.49 1.86
C LYS A 137 -12.47 -8.19 1.71
N ARG A 138 -13.57 -7.53 2.11
CA ARG A 138 -14.93 -8.09 1.98
C ARG A 138 -15.27 -8.41 0.53
N ALA A 139 -15.03 -7.49 -0.39
CA ALA A 139 -15.34 -7.70 -1.80
C ALA A 139 -14.51 -8.85 -2.40
N LEU A 140 -13.24 -8.96 -2.05
CA LEU A 140 -12.40 -10.09 -2.47
C LEU A 140 -12.91 -11.41 -1.86
N ASP A 141 -13.13 -11.47 -0.54
CA ASP A 141 -13.67 -12.67 0.12
C ASP A 141 -15.02 -13.10 -0.52
N GLU A 142 -15.91 -12.16 -0.85
CA GLU A 142 -17.20 -12.41 -1.50
C GLU A 142 -17.05 -12.99 -2.93
N MET A 143 -16.03 -12.57 -3.68
CA MET A 143 -15.72 -13.10 -5.02
C MET A 143 -15.23 -14.56 -4.98
N TYR A 144 -14.62 -14.97 -3.86
CA TYR A 144 -13.94 -16.26 -3.67
C TYR A 144 -14.60 -17.21 -2.67
N CYS A 145 -15.76 -16.84 -2.13
CA CYS A 145 -16.60 -17.80 -1.44
C CYS A 145 -17.01 -18.89 -2.43
N LEU A 146 -16.38 -20.07 -2.33
CA LEU A 146 -16.83 -21.30 -2.97
C LEU A 146 -18.32 -21.43 -2.70
N THR A 147 -19.10 -21.62 -3.77
CA THR A 147 -20.51 -21.95 -3.64
C THR A 147 -20.61 -23.17 -2.73
N ALA A 148 -21.33 -23.05 -1.62
CA ALA A 148 -21.69 -24.21 -0.82
C ALA A 148 -22.31 -25.25 -1.75
N ASP A 149 -21.79 -26.47 -1.73
CA ASP A 149 -22.39 -27.58 -2.45
C ASP A 149 -23.88 -27.61 -2.12
N ALA A 150 -24.72 -27.89 -3.13
CA ALA A 150 -26.18 -27.96 -3.00
C ALA A 150 -26.70 -29.01 -1.97
N ASN A 151 -25.79 -29.65 -1.23
CA ASN A 151 -26.03 -30.72 -0.27
C ASN A 151 -25.75 -30.34 1.20
N GLY A 152 -25.64 -29.05 1.54
CA GLY A 152 -25.81 -28.59 2.93
C GLY A 152 -24.81 -29.15 3.97
N SER A 153 -23.62 -29.56 3.54
CA SER A 153 -22.54 -29.95 4.46
C SER A 153 -21.70 -28.72 4.80
N GLU A 154 -21.87 -28.20 6.02
CA GLU A 154 -21.19 -27.00 6.55
C GLU A 154 -19.71 -27.25 6.89
N THR A 155 -18.91 -27.68 5.92
CA THR A 155 -17.43 -27.71 6.01
C THR A 155 -16.81 -27.10 4.77
N SER A 156 -17.25 -25.89 4.39
CA SER A 156 -16.59 -25.12 3.35
C SER A 156 -15.43 -24.34 3.97
N ASP A 157 -14.21 -24.79 3.74
CA ASP A 157 -12.99 -24.03 4.00
C ASP A 157 -13.00 -22.77 3.12
N ARG A 158 -13.57 -21.69 3.65
CA ARG A 158 -13.55 -20.39 2.98
C ARG A 158 -12.10 -19.95 2.81
N ILE A 159 -11.66 -19.75 1.58
CA ILE A 159 -10.39 -19.07 1.31
C ILE A 159 -10.51 -17.66 1.88
N GLN A 160 -9.80 -17.40 2.98
CA GLN A 160 -9.72 -16.07 3.57
C GLN A 160 -8.45 -15.38 3.10
N HIS A 161 -8.60 -14.23 2.45
CA HIS A 161 -7.46 -13.38 2.14
C HIS A 161 -6.85 -12.86 3.44
N GLY A 162 -5.54 -13.07 3.60
CA GLY A 162 -4.80 -12.57 4.75
C GLY A 162 -4.61 -11.07 4.61
N VAL A 163 -4.84 -10.32 5.69
CA VAL A 163 -4.51 -8.89 5.74
C VAL A 163 -3.60 -8.61 6.91
N GLU A 164 -2.48 -7.95 6.62
CA GLU A 164 -1.45 -7.61 7.60
C GLU A 164 -1.12 -6.12 7.53
N LEU A 165 -1.03 -5.46 8.69
CA LEU A 165 -0.82 -4.01 8.78
C LEU A 165 0.41 -3.68 9.61
N PHE A 166 1.13 -2.65 9.20
CA PHE A 166 2.17 -2.04 10.01
C PHE A 166 2.22 -0.53 9.84
N ASP A 167 2.29 0.18 10.96
CA ASP A 167 2.74 1.55 11.03
C ASP A 167 3.40 1.79 12.40
N PRO A 168 4.56 2.46 12.48
CA PRO A 168 5.23 2.72 13.75
C PRO A 168 4.40 3.58 14.72
N ALA A 169 3.41 4.33 14.24
CA ALA A 169 2.51 5.10 15.10
C ALA A 169 1.43 4.25 15.77
N MET A 170 1.23 2.99 15.34
CA MET A 170 0.21 2.10 15.90
C MET A 170 0.54 1.66 17.33
N ASN A 171 -0.51 1.43 18.12
CA ASN A 171 -0.41 0.94 19.49
C ASN A 171 -1.34 -0.27 19.75
N LYS A 172 -1.44 -0.71 21.01
CA LYS A 172 -2.30 -1.83 21.42
C LYS A 172 -3.78 -1.60 21.09
N SER A 173 -4.28 -0.37 21.19
CA SER A 173 -5.66 -0.04 20.82
C SER A 173 -5.90 -0.20 19.31
N ASP A 174 -4.92 0.17 18.48
CA ASP A 174 -5.00 -0.05 17.03
C ASP A 174 -5.03 -1.55 16.70
N ALA A 175 -4.25 -2.37 17.41
CA ALA A 175 -4.29 -3.82 17.27
C ALA A 175 -5.67 -4.42 17.61
N VAL A 176 -6.28 -3.98 18.72
CA VAL A 176 -7.64 -4.39 19.10
C VAL A 176 -8.66 -3.99 18.03
N ILE A 177 -8.55 -2.78 17.48
CA ILE A 177 -9.44 -2.32 16.40
C ILE A 177 -9.25 -3.17 15.14
N ALA A 178 -8.02 -3.47 14.74
CA ALA A 178 -7.71 -4.29 13.57
C ALA A 178 -8.24 -5.73 13.72
N GLU A 179 -8.11 -6.32 14.90
CA GLU A 179 -8.58 -7.67 15.21
C GLU A 179 -10.10 -7.83 15.02
N GLN A 180 -10.89 -6.78 15.31
CA GLN A 180 -12.34 -6.79 15.07
C GLN A 180 -12.73 -6.98 13.59
N PHE A 181 -11.80 -6.73 12.68
CA PHE A 181 -11.96 -6.92 11.24
C PHE A 181 -11.13 -8.11 10.71
N LYS A 182 -10.59 -8.95 11.60
CA LYS A 182 -9.72 -10.10 11.26
C LYS A 182 -8.46 -9.69 10.51
N LEU A 183 -7.93 -8.51 10.82
CA LEU A 183 -6.69 -7.98 10.27
C LEU A 183 -5.57 -8.19 11.29
N LYS A 184 -4.40 -8.64 10.85
CA LYS A 184 -3.25 -8.89 11.73
C LYS A 184 -2.34 -7.68 11.78
N ILE A 185 -1.78 -7.37 12.94
CA ILE A 185 -0.71 -6.39 13.06
C ILE A 185 0.64 -7.10 12.94
N ILE A 186 1.48 -6.64 12.02
CA ILE A 186 2.86 -7.09 11.89
C ILE A 186 3.62 -6.56 13.12
N GLN A 187 4.40 -7.41 13.78
CA GLN A 187 5.05 -7.04 15.04
C GLN A 187 6.43 -6.38 14.84
N VAL A 188 7.02 -6.53 13.66
CA VAL A 188 8.36 -6.05 13.33
C VAL A 188 8.26 -5.03 12.19
N ASN A 189 9.00 -3.93 12.30
CA ASN A 189 9.11 -3.01 11.19
C ASN A 189 9.92 -3.63 10.05
N GLU A 190 9.24 -4.04 8.99
CA GLU A 190 9.87 -4.59 7.79
C GLU A 190 10.42 -3.50 6.87
N HIS A 191 10.20 -2.22 7.20
CA HIS A 191 10.56 -1.07 6.37
C HIS A 191 10.02 -1.19 4.92
N ALA A 192 8.88 -1.86 4.76
CA ALA A 192 8.28 -2.23 3.47
C ALA A 192 9.26 -2.99 2.52
N ARG A 193 10.20 -3.75 3.08
CA ARG A 193 11.15 -4.61 2.33
C ARG A 193 10.64 -6.06 2.15
N ARG A 194 9.36 -6.32 2.43
CA ARG A 194 8.73 -7.64 2.32
C ARG A 194 8.85 -8.17 0.89
N ARG A 195 9.42 -9.37 0.75
CA ARG A 195 9.45 -10.10 -0.52
C ARG A 195 8.14 -10.84 -0.73
N VAL A 196 7.56 -10.72 -1.92
CA VAL A 196 6.31 -11.39 -2.26
C VAL A 196 6.58 -12.85 -2.63
N VAL A 197 5.76 -13.75 -2.07
CA VAL A 197 5.80 -15.19 -2.37
C VAL A 197 4.57 -15.64 -3.15
N CYS A 198 3.43 -14.97 -2.91
CA CYS A 198 2.15 -15.13 -3.59
C CYS A 198 1.62 -13.77 -4.10
N ASN A 199 0.47 -13.79 -4.76
CA ASN A 199 -0.20 -12.57 -5.20
C ASN A 199 -0.47 -11.65 -4.01
N THR A 200 0.13 -10.46 -4.04
CA THR A 200 0.15 -9.54 -2.89
C THR A 200 -0.28 -8.14 -3.32
N VAL A 201 -1.23 -7.56 -2.60
CA VAL A 201 -1.60 -6.14 -2.75
C VAL A 201 -0.98 -5.35 -1.62
N PHE A 202 -0.11 -4.39 -1.95
CA PHE A 202 0.38 -3.41 -0.98
C PHE A 202 -0.55 -2.19 -0.97
N PHE A 203 -1.19 -1.91 0.17
CA PHE A 203 -1.99 -0.70 0.37
C PHE A 203 -1.21 0.31 1.19
N MET A 204 -0.81 1.43 0.58
CA MET A 204 0.19 2.34 1.13
C MET A 204 -0.21 3.82 1.01
N PRO A 205 -1.45 4.25 1.32
CA PRO A 205 -1.88 5.63 1.12
C PRO A 205 -1.04 6.64 1.92
N HIS A 206 -0.65 7.76 1.32
CA HIS A 206 0.19 8.82 1.91
C HIS A 206 1.53 8.35 2.50
N CYS A 207 1.96 7.16 2.11
CA CYS A 207 3.17 6.55 2.59
C CYS A 207 4.41 7.33 2.10
N GLY A 208 5.51 7.25 2.86
CA GLY A 208 6.75 7.92 2.48
C GLY A 208 7.39 7.27 1.25
N LYS A 209 7.99 8.09 0.36
CA LYS A 209 8.65 7.62 -0.88
C LYS A 209 9.63 6.45 -0.66
N ALA A 210 10.36 6.44 0.45
CA ALA A 210 11.33 5.40 0.76
C ALA A 210 10.69 4.00 0.89
N LEU A 211 9.48 3.92 1.45
CA LEU A 211 8.77 2.65 1.60
C LEU A 211 8.33 2.09 0.25
N TYR A 212 7.86 2.93 -0.68
CA TYR A 212 7.59 2.50 -2.05
C TYR A 212 8.85 2.01 -2.77
N GLN A 213 9.95 2.74 -2.64
CA GLN A 213 11.23 2.34 -3.24
C GLN A 213 11.72 1.00 -2.68
N ASN A 214 11.50 0.73 -1.39
CA ASN A 214 11.84 -0.55 -0.77
C ASN A 214 10.98 -1.69 -1.32
N VAL A 215 9.67 -1.50 -1.45
CA VAL A 215 8.78 -2.52 -2.06
C VAL A 215 9.23 -2.85 -3.48
N LEU A 216 9.47 -1.81 -4.30
CA LEU A 216 9.92 -1.99 -5.68
C LEU A 216 11.28 -2.70 -5.73
N ALA A 217 12.28 -2.19 -5.00
CA ALA A 217 13.64 -2.73 -5.03
C ALA A 217 13.72 -4.18 -4.55
N CYS A 218 13.03 -4.53 -3.46
CA CYS A 218 13.05 -5.88 -2.91
C CYS A 218 12.32 -6.91 -3.77
N ASN A 219 11.47 -6.46 -4.71
CA ASN A 219 10.67 -7.32 -5.57
C ASN A 219 10.95 -7.13 -7.07
N TRP A 220 11.93 -6.30 -7.44
CA TRP A 220 12.28 -6.04 -8.84
C TRP A 220 12.74 -7.32 -9.53
N GLY A 221 12.24 -7.57 -10.75
CA GLY A 221 12.42 -8.83 -11.47
C GLY A 221 11.10 -9.62 -11.58
N PRO A 222 11.15 -10.96 -11.73
CA PRO A 222 9.94 -11.76 -11.93
C PRO A 222 8.92 -11.66 -10.80
N ALA A 223 9.36 -11.38 -9.57
CA ALA A 223 8.49 -11.27 -8.40
C ALA A 223 7.50 -10.09 -8.48
N ILE A 224 7.84 -9.02 -9.21
CA ILE A 224 6.96 -7.85 -9.33
C ILE A 224 5.66 -8.16 -10.08
N LYS A 225 5.63 -9.24 -10.89
CA LYS A 225 4.39 -9.74 -11.51
C LYS A 225 3.38 -10.22 -10.46
N LYS A 226 3.83 -10.60 -9.26
CA LYS A 226 3.00 -11.04 -8.13
C LYS A 226 2.58 -9.90 -7.20
N LEU A 227 2.79 -8.63 -7.56
CA LEU A 227 2.35 -7.52 -6.73
C LEU A 227 1.53 -6.47 -7.48
N VAL A 228 0.63 -5.83 -6.72
CA VAL A 228 -0.08 -4.61 -7.08
C VAL A 228 0.11 -3.62 -5.94
N ILE A 229 0.34 -2.34 -6.24
CA ILE A 229 0.44 -1.30 -5.22
C ILE A 229 -0.77 -0.38 -5.34
N ILE A 230 -1.52 -0.19 -4.27
CA ILE A 230 -2.52 0.87 -4.14
C ILE A 230 -1.90 1.93 -3.24
N GLY A 231 -1.52 3.07 -3.80
CA GLY A 231 -0.75 4.08 -3.09
C GLY A 231 -0.73 5.42 -3.81
N ASN A 232 0.12 6.32 -3.36
CA ASN A 232 0.32 7.63 -3.95
C ASN A 232 0.68 7.51 -5.42
N SER A 233 0.27 8.50 -6.19
CA SER A 233 0.66 8.65 -7.58
C SER A 233 2.18 8.75 -7.73
N PHE A 234 2.76 7.90 -8.58
CA PHE A 234 4.20 7.92 -8.87
C PHE A 234 4.52 9.04 -9.86
N SER A 235 3.61 9.29 -10.81
CA SER A 235 3.66 10.45 -11.69
C SER A 235 3.67 11.76 -10.89
N ALA A 236 2.84 11.90 -9.85
CA ALA A 236 2.85 13.10 -9.00
C ALA A 236 4.17 13.32 -8.25
N TYR A 237 4.92 12.27 -7.90
CA TYR A 237 6.28 12.43 -7.35
C TYR A 237 7.25 13.00 -8.39
N GLY A 238 7.12 12.62 -9.66
CA GLY A 238 7.89 13.20 -10.76
C GLY A 238 7.63 14.70 -10.89
N ASP A 239 6.36 15.09 -10.93
CA ASP A 239 5.94 16.48 -11.16
C ASP A 239 6.38 17.42 -10.03
N ARG A 240 6.36 16.94 -8.77
CA ARG A 240 6.70 17.72 -7.58
C ARG A 240 8.21 17.99 -7.44
N VAL A 241 9.08 17.19 -8.06
CA VAL A 241 10.53 17.36 -7.96
C VAL A 241 11.01 18.29 -9.06
N LEU A 242 11.36 19.53 -8.72
CA LEU A 242 11.76 20.56 -9.69
C LEU A 242 13.16 20.32 -10.30
N ALA A 243 14.09 19.77 -9.52
CA ALA A 243 15.43 19.48 -9.99
C ALA A 243 15.45 18.20 -10.82
N ALA A 244 15.85 18.29 -12.09
CA ALA A 244 15.86 17.16 -13.02
C ALA A 244 16.75 16.01 -12.53
N GLU A 245 17.91 16.33 -11.95
CA GLU A 245 18.85 15.34 -11.40
C GLU A 245 18.24 14.55 -10.23
N GLU A 246 17.60 15.24 -9.28
CA GLU A 246 16.91 14.58 -8.16
C GLU A 246 15.75 13.71 -8.65
N ARG A 247 15.03 14.17 -9.69
CA ARG A 247 13.91 13.45 -10.28
C ARG A 247 14.37 12.14 -10.94
N GLN A 248 15.46 12.18 -11.70
CA GLN A 248 16.02 11.01 -12.38
C GLN A 248 16.53 9.94 -11.38
N GLN A 249 16.93 10.35 -10.19
CA GLN A 249 17.40 9.44 -9.14
C GLN A 249 16.26 8.73 -8.38
N LEU A 250 15.01 9.18 -8.49
CA LEU A 250 13.87 8.51 -7.86
C LEU A 250 13.48 7.26 -8.62
N LEU A 251 13.54 6.11 -7.95
CA LEU A 251 13.09 4.84 -8.55
C LEU A 251 11.62 4.92 -8.97
N LEU A 252 10.78 5.65 -8.21
CA LEU A 252 9.35 5.84 -8.52
C LEU A 252 9.13 6.48 -9.89
N VAL A 253 10.03 7.38 -10.31
CA VAL A 253 9.95 8.03 -11.63
C VAL A 253 10.55 7.11 -12.70
N SER A 254 11.67 6.44 -12.38
CA SER A 254 12.34 5.54 -13.32
C SER A 254 11.48 4.34 -13.73
N VAL A 255 10.51 3.93 -12.89
CA VAL A 255 9.60 2.83 -13.23
C VAL A 255 8.39 3.26 -14.07
N LEU A 256 8.10 4.56 -14.23
CA LEU A 256 6.90 5.05 -14.94
C LEU A 256 6.74 4.50 -16.36
N PRO A 257 7.80 4.34 -17.18
CA PRO A 257 7.67 3.75 -18.52
C PRO A 257 7.25 2.27 -18.51
N TYR A 258 7.39 1.59 -17.37
CA TYR A 258 7.22 0.14 -17.25
C TYR A 258 6.02 -0.25 -16.37
N LEU A 259 5.22 0.73 -15.95
CA LEU A 259 4.04 0.52 -15.10
C LEU A 259 2.81 1.15 -15.71
N GLU A 260 1.66 0.58 -15.40
CA GLU A 260 0.37 1.23 -15.60
C GLU A 260 -0.11 1.81 -14.27
N GLU A 261 -0.39 3.11 -14.29
CA GLU A 261 -0.94 3.85 -13.16
C GLU A 261 -2.42 4.18 -13.43
N VAL A 262 -3.31 3.64 -12.60
CA VAL A 262 -4.75 3.91 -12.68
C VAL A 262 -5.13 4.79 -11.50
N HIS A 263 -5.47 6.06 -11.77
CA HIS A 263 -5.93 6.98 -10.73
C HIS A 263 -7.24 6.49 -10.08
N LEU A 264 -7.32 6.64 -8.75
CA LEU A 264 -8.50 6.31 -7.96
C LEU A 264 -9.18 7.57 -7.42
N SER A 265 -10.47 7.70 -7.66
CA SER A 265 -11.30 8.75 -7.04
C SER A 265 -11.38 8.59 -5.52
N CYS A 266 -11.80 9.61 -4.78
CA CYS A 266 -11.96 9.52 -3.32
C CYS A 266 -13.16 8.67 -2.85
N GLY A 267 -13.92 8.07 -3.77
CA GLY A 267 -14.96 7.08 -3.49
C GLY A 267 -16.36 7.61 -3.23
N VAL A 268 -16.51 8.88 -2.87
CA VAL A 268 -17.81 9.51 -2.62
C VAL A 268 -18.02 10.76 -3.51
N PRO A 269 -19.26 11.09 -3.88
CA PRO A 269 -19.53 12.29 -4.69
C PRO A 269 -19.31 13.56 -3.86
N LYS A 270 -19.05 14.70 -4.53
CA LYS A 270 -18.82 16.01 -3.89
C LYS A 270 -19.97 16.49 -2.99
N ILE A 271 -21.18 15.98 -3.21
CA ILE A 271 -22.37 16.30 -2.41
C ILE A 271 -22.45 15.50 -1.10
N HIS A 272 -21.57 14.51 -0.89
CA HIS A 272 -21.54 13.73 0.33
C HIS A 272 -21.13 14.61 1.51
N GLU A 273 -21.82 14.51 2.65
CA GLU A 273 -21.60 15.37 3.82
C GLU A 273 -20.14 15.33 4.33
N ASP A 274 -19.53 14.14 4.27
CA ASP A 274 -18.15 13.90 4.69
C ASP A 274 -17.12 14.00 3.54
N PHE A 275 -17.46 14.54 2.37
CA PHE A 275 -16.58 14.54 1.18
C PHE A 275 -15.14 14.95 1.48
N THR A 276 -14.92 16.04 2.24
CA THR A 276 -13.57 16.52 2.58
C THR A 276 -12.74 15.48 3.34
N ARG A 277 -13.36 14.62 4.16
CA ARG A 277 -12.65 13.57 4.91
C ARG A 277 -12.23 12.42 4.00
N TYR A 278 -13.09 12.04 3.07
CA TYR A 278 -12.76 11.04 2.04
C TYR A 278 -11.68 11.56 1.10
N GLU A 279 -11.81 12.80 0.62
CA GLU A 279 -10.79 13.46 -0.20
C GLU A 279 -9.45 13.54 0.55
N ALA A 280 -9.44 13.94 1.82
CA ALA A 280 -8.21 14.02 2.60
C ALA A 280 -7.55 12.66 2.83
N ALA A 281 -8.31 11.56 2.85
CA ALA A 281 -7.80 10.21 3.09
C ALA A 281 -7.34 9.47 1.82
N PHE A 282 -7.87 9.87 0.66
CA PHE A 282 -7.72 9.16 -0.62
C PHE A 282 -7.27 10.07 -1.77
N ASN A 283 -6.94 11.34 -1.53
CA ASN A 283 -6.35 12.17 -2.56
C ASN A 283 -5.02 11.58 -3.03
N ASP A 284 -4.66 11.85 -4.29
CA ASP A 284 -3.40 11.38 -4.87
C ASP A 284 -3.27 9.84 -4.91
N LEU A 285 -4.36 9.07 -4.76
CA LEU A 285 -4.33 7.62 -4.74
C LEU A 285 -4.43 7.03 -6.16
N SER A 286 -3.64 6.01 -6.43
CA SER A 286 -3.58 5.27 -7.70
C SER A 286 -3.34 3.78 -7.43
N VAL A 287 -3.74 2.93 -8.38
CA VAL A 287 -3.30 1.54 -8.48
C VAL A 287 -2.15 1.46 -9.47
N HIS A 288 -1.05 0.83 -9.07
CA HIS A 288 0.13 0.59 -9.88
C HIS A 288 0.24 -0.90 -10.15
N ARG A 289 0.33 -1.25 -11.42
CA ARG A 289 0.61 -2.61 -11.87
C ARG A 289 1.72 -2.63 -12.91
N PHE A 290 2.37 -3.78 -13.05
CA PHE A 290 3.46 -3.99 -14.00
C PHE A 290 3.03 -5.01 -15.05
N PRO A 291 2.51 -4.56 -16.21
CA PRO A 291 2.17 -5.46 -17.30
C PRO A 291 3.40 -6.28 -17.74
N PRO A 292 3.24 -7.59 -18.03
CA PRO A 292 4.36 -8.43 -18.43
C PRO A 292 5.19 -7.87 -19.59
N ASP A 293 4.53 -7.37 -20.63
CA ASP A 293 5.19 -6.87 -21.85
C ASP A 293 6.08 -5.65 -21.57
N LEU A 294 5.66 -4.75 -20.67
CA LEU A 294 6.44 -3.58 -20.29
C LEU A 294 7.60 -3.94 -19.35
N LEU A 295 7.35 -4.87 -18.43
CA LEU A 295 8.35 -5.33 -17.47
C LEU A 295 9.48 -6.11 -18.15
N ASP A 296 9.15 -7.01 -19.07
CA ASP A 296 10.16 -7.81 -19.76
C ASP A 296 11.11 -6.89 -20.55
N GLY A 297 10.58 -5.84 -21.19
CA GLY A 297 11.39 -4.77 -21.79
C GLY A 297 12.30 -4.06 -20.77
N ALA A 298 11.80 -3.73 -19.58
CA ALA A 298 12.61 -3.11 -18.52
C ALA A 298 13.78 -3.99 -18.07
N LEU A 299 13.51 -5.29 -17.86
CA LEU A 299 14.49 -6.25 -17.36
C LEU A 299 15.57 -6.59 -18.38
N GLU A 300 15.28 -6.47 -19.67
CA GLU A 300 16.25 -6.69 -20.74
C GLU A 300 17.09 -5.45 -21.05
N THR A 301 16.50 -4.26 -21.01
CA THR A 301 17.11 -3.06 -21.60
C THR A 301 17.65 -2.06 -20.57
N ASP A 302 17.06 -1.95 -19.38
CA ASP A 302 17.35 -0.90 -18.42
C ASP A 302 18.33 -1.34 -17.32
N LYS A 303 19.60 -1.52 -17.72
CA LYS A 303 20.67 -1.97 -16.83
C LYS A 303 20.92 -1.00 -15.66
N ASP A 304 20.72 0.29 -15.86
CA ASP A 304 20.87 1.30 -14.79
C ASP A 304 19.78 1.12 -13.72
N LEU A 305 18.52 1.01 -14.14
CA LEU A 305 17.40 0.79 -13.22
C LEU A 305 17.60 -0.50 -12.42
N ILE A 306 18.03 -1.59 -13.07
CA ILE A 306 18.32 -2.87 -12.40
C ILE A 306 19.41 -2.70 -11.35
N ALA A 307 20.52 -2.03 -11.69
CA ALA A 307 21.62 -1.80 -10.75
C ALA A 307 21.18 -0.95 -9.54
N ARG A 308 20.38 0.09 -9.76
CA ARG A 308 19.86 0.96 -8.71
C ARG A 308 18.84 0.24 -7.81
N MET A 309 17.97 -0.58 -8.38
CA MET A 309 17.05 -1.46 -7.63
C MET A 309 17.85 -2.42 -6.74
N ALA A 310 18.87 -3.08 -7.29
CA ALA A 310 19.73 -3.99 -6.53
C ALA A 310 20.48 -3.28 -5.39
N ALA A 311 20.96 -2.05 -5.62
CA ALA A 311 21.62 -1.25 -4.59
C ALA A 311 20.67 -0.89 -3.43
N VAL A 312 19.43 -0.47 -3.72
CA VAL A 312 18.42 -0.20 -2.69
C VAL A 312 18.03 -1.48 -1.96
N ALA A 313 17.84 -2.59 -2.67
CA ALA A 313 17.49 -3.88 -2.07
C ALA A 313 18.58 -4.41 -1.11
N SER A 314 19.85 -4.15 -1.43
CA SER A 314 21.01 -4.61 -0.65
C SER A 314 21.41 -3.66 0.48
N SER A 315 20.94 -2.41 0.47
CA SER A 315 21.16 -1.48 1.56
C SER A 315 20.48 -2.00 2.84
N THR A 316 21.23 -2.09 3.94
CA THR A 316 20.64 -2.36 5.26
C THR A 316 19.75 -1.18 5.64
N GLY A 317 18.48 -1.48 5.96
CA GLY A 317 17.49 -0.50 6.40
C GLY A 317 17.86 0.17 7.70
#